data_AF-A0A9P1JWR6-F1
#
_entry.id   AF-A0A9P1JWR6-F1
#
_cell.length_a   1.000
_cell.length_b   1.000
_cell.length_c   1.000
_cell.angle_alpha   90.00
_cell.angle_beta   90.00
_cell.angle_gamma   90.00
#
_symmetry.space_group_name_H-M   'P 1'
#
loop_
_entity.id
_entity.type
_entity.pdbx_description
1 polymer ?
#
loop_
_entity_poly.entity_id
_entity_poly.type
_entity_poly.pdbx_seq_one_letter_code
_entity_poly.pdbx_strand_id
1 'polypeptide(L)'
;MASDADVSADSADLAELAAAIGHRFADPQRLADAVTHPSLMGLERNDRGGRPEQGPGLAYERLEFLGDRVLGLVIAEWLLERFPNEREGALAKRHVSLVRREALSRVAGALQLGRYLRLSPSEAQGGGRSNNTILADACEAVIGALYLDGGMDKARDFIRGAWAGQIDRAEPPPLDSKTALQEWAQGNKRPLPTYELIEQSGPAHEPVFRIAVRLKGMEPVTATGPSKRVAERKAASALLRQLGVQVDD
;
A
#
# COMPACT_ATOMS: atom_id res chain seq x y z
N MET A 1 -20.59 32.31 -1.91
CA MET A 1 -19.93 33.14 -0.88
C MET A 1 -19.83 32.27 0.36
N ALA A 2 -18.68 31.67 0.64
CA ALA A 2 -18.45 30.98 1.91
C ALA A 2 -18.50 32.02 3.03
N SER A 3 -19.15 31.70 4.15
CA SER A 3 -19.30 32.63 5.28
C SER A 3 -17.95 32.81 6.00
N ASP A 4 -17.70 33.96 6.65
CA ASP A 4 -16.49 34.19 7.46
C ASP A 4 -16.29 33.10 8.54
N ALA A 5 -17.37 32.45 8.97
CA ALA A 5 -17.34 31.32 9.90
C ALA A 5 -16.73 30.05 9.26
N ASP A 6 -17.05 29.72 8.01
CA ASP A 6 -16.49 28.57 7.29
C ASP A 6 -14.98 28.72 7.06
N VAL A 7 -14.53 29.92 6.68
CA VAL A 7 -13.10 30.21 6.44
C VAL A 7 -12.30 30.13 7.75
N SER A 8 -12.88 30.57 8.86
CA SER A 8 -12.24 30.49 10.18
C SER A 8 -12.10 29.05 10.69
N ALA A 9 -13.13 28.21 10.49
CA ALA A 9 -13.12 26.80 10.87
C ALA A 9 -12.12 26.00 10.02
N ASP A 10 -12.08 26.24 8.70
CA ASP A 10 -11.13 25.62 7.78
C ASP A 10 -9.67 25.90 8.16
N SER A 11 -9.38 27.11 8.68
CA SER A 11 -8.04 27.48 9.11
C SER A 11 -7.61 26.80 10.43
N ALA A 12 -8.55 26.60 11.35
CA ALA A 12 -8.31 25.94 12.63
C ALA A 12 -8.09 24.42 12.44
N ASP A 13 -8.88 23.82 11.57
CA ASP A 13 -8.79 22.41 11.18
C ASP A 13 -7.43 22.08 10.55
N LEU A 14 -6.96 22.93 9.62
CA LEU A 14 -5.62 22.77 9.03
C LEU A 14 -4.49 22.96 10.05
N ALA A 15 -4.64 23.86 11.00
CA ALA A 15 -3.66 24.05 12.07
C ALA A 15 -3.59 22.83 13.00
N GLU A 16 -4.73 22.23 13.33
CA GLU A 16 -4.78 20.99 14.12
C GLU A 16 -4.12 19.83 13.36
N LEU A 17 -4.41 19.67 12.06
CA LEU A 17 -3.78 18.65 11.23
C LEU A 17 -2.25 18.86 11.12
N ALA A 18 -1.80 20.09 10.91
CA ALA A 18 -0.37 20.43 10.89
C ALA A 18 0.32 20.05 12.22
N ALA A 19 -0.36 20.29 13.35
CA ALA A 19 0.13 19.89 14.67
C ALA A 19 0.18 18.36 14.83
N ALA A 20 -0.83 17.64 14.34
CA ALA A 20 -0.86 16.17 14.36
C ALA A 20 0.24 15.54 13.48
N ILE A 21 0.58 16.17 12.36
CA ILE A 21 1.71 15.79 11.49
C ILE A 21 3.06 16.12 12.17
N GLY A 22 3.08 17.09 13.09
CA GLY A 22 4.30 17.55 13.76
C GLY A 22 5.12 18.52 12.91
N HIS A 23 4.51 19.20 11.93
CA HIS A 23 5.18 20.14 11.03
C HIS A 23 4.43 21.46 10.91
N ARG A 24 5.13 22.58 11.08
CA ARG A 24 4.58 23.91 10.80
C ARG A 24 4.88 24.26 9.35
N PHE A 25 3.84 24.24 8.52
CA PHE A 25 3.96 24.59 7.11
C PHE A 25 4.35 26.05 6.92
N ALA A 26 5.39 26.30 6.12
CA ALA A 26 5.74 27.66 5.69
C ALA A 26 4.70 28.18 4.67
N ASP A 27 4.19 27.29 3.84
CA ASP A 27 3.07 27.52 2.92
C ASP A 27 1.86 26.65 3.32
N PRO A 28 0.91 27.18 4.11
CA PRO A 28 -0.29 26.46 4.54
C PRO A 28 -1.18 26.00 3.38
N GLN A 29 -1.07 26.63 2.20
CA GLN A 29 -1.86 26.25 1.04
C GLN A 29 -1.52 24.82 0.58
N ARG A 30 -0.30 24.34 0.80
CA ARG A 30 0.09 22.97 0.43
C ARG A 30 -0.68 21.91 1.21
N LEU A 31 -0.88 22.15 2.51
CA LEU A 31 -1.67 21.26 3.34
C LEU A 31 -3.16 21.36 2.97
N ALA A 32 -3.63 22.57 2.64
CA ALA A 32 -4.99 22.78 2.15
C ALA A 32 -5.26 22.03 0.83
N ASP A 33 -4.33 22.11 -0.13
CA ASP A 33 -4.41 21.41 -1.41
C ASP A 33 -4.37 19.89 -1.20
N ALA A 34 -3.52 19.39 -0.29
CA ALA A 34 -3.41 17.97 0.05
C ALA A 34 -4.69 17.35 0.63
N VAL A 35 -5.58 18.15 1.21
CA VAL A 35 -6.88 17.67 1.75
C VAL A 35 -8.07 18.09 0.89
N THR A 36 -7.83 18.72 -0.27
CA THR A 36 -8.89 19.15 -1.19
C THR A 36 -9.07 18.14 -2.31
N HIS A 37 -10.04 17.25 -2.16
CA HIS A 37 -10.29 16.17 -3.10
C HIS A 37 -10.85 16.69 -4.44
N PRO A 38 -10.50 16.07 -5.59
CA PRO A 38 -10.95 16.50 -6.92
C PRO A 38 -12.48 16.61 -7.09
N SER A 39 -13.27 15.86 -6.30
CA SER A 39 -14.75 15.95 -6.36
C SER A 39 -15.29 17.34 -6.06
N LEU A 40 -14.60 18.15 -5.25
CA LEU A 40 -15.00 19.53 -4.94
C LEU A 40 -14.95 20.43 -6.19
N MET A 41 -14.11 20.10 -7.18
CA MET A 41 -13.94 20.89 -8.41
C MET A 41 -15.00 20.67 -9.47
N GLY A 42 -15.81 19.60 -9.40
CA GLY A 42 -16.95 19.40 -10.30
C GLY A 42 -17.96 20.57 -10.27
N LEU A 43 -17.87 21.44 -9.26
CA LEU A 43 -18.68 22.63 -9.04
C LEU A 43 -17.97 23.95 -9.44
N GLU A 44 -16.63 23.99 -9.52
CA GLU A 44 -15.87 25.23 -9.80
C GLU A 44 -15.52 25.43 -11.28
N ARG A 45 -15.74 24.42 -12.14
CA ARG A 45 -15.52 24.51 -13.60
C ARG A 45 -16.39 25.56 -14.31
N ASN A 46 -17.46 26.05 -13.68
CA ASN A 46 -18.43 26.92 -14.34
C ASN A 46 -18.16 28.42 -14.23
N ASP A 47 -17.36 28.89 -13.26
CA ASP A 47 -17.40 30.32 -12.90
C ASP A 47 -16.08 31.09 -13.07
N ARG A 48 -14.95 30.41 -13.30
CA ARG A 48 -13.65 31.09 -13.50
C ARG A 48 -12.91 30.44 -14.66
N GLY A 49 -12.82 31.16 -15.78
CA GLY A 49 -12.01 30.83 -16.96
C GLY A 49 -10.49 30.83 -16.69
N GLY A 50 -10.06 30.26 -15.57
CA GLY A 50 -8.67 30.01 -15.23
C GLY A 50 -8.11 28.83 -16.01
N ARG A 51 -6.81 28.87 -16.28
CA ARG A 51 -6.11 27.83 -17.05
C ARG A 51 -6.32 26.46 -16.37
N PRO A 52 -6.72 25.41 -17.11
CA PRO A 52 -7.02 24.08 -16.55
C PRO A 52 -5.82 23.39 -15.88
N GLU A 53 -4.60 23.95 -16.02
CA GLU A 53 -3.33 23.35 -15.60
C GLU A 53 -2.85 23.76 -14.20
N GLN A 54 -3.63 24.52 -13.41
CA GLN A 54 -3.17 25.07 -12.11
C GLN A 54 -4.26 25.08 -11.01
N GLY A 55 -5.28 24.24 -11.13
CA GLY A 55 -6.36 24.17 -10.13
C GLY A 55 -6.01 23.32 -8.89
N PRO A 56 -6.60 23.58 -7.72
CA PRO A 56 -6.41 22.80 -6.48
C PRO A 56 -6.53 21.27 -6.62
N GLY A 57 -7.42 20.75 -7.48
CA GLY A 57 -7.54 19.30 -7.72
C GLY A 57 -6.35 18.72 -8.47
N LEU A 58 -5.76 19.47 -9.40
CA LEU A 58 -4.50 19.10 -10.03
C LEU A 58 -3.34 19.22 -9.04
N ALA A 59 -3.39 20.16 -8.10
CA ALA A 59 -2.43 20.23 -7.01
C ALA A 59 -2.51 18.98 -6.14
N TYR A 60 -3.71 18.54 -5.72
CA TYR A 60 -3.93 17.30 -4.98
C TYR A 60 -3.33 16.08 -5.70
N GLU A 61 -3.69 15.84 -6.97
CA GLU A 61 -3.21 14.68 -7.74
C GLU A 61 -1.67 14.70 -7.92
N ARG A 62 -1.09 15.90 -8.06
CA ARG A 62 0.38 16.05 -8.14
C ARG A 62 1.06 15.79 -6.80
N LEU A 63 0.43 16.19 -5.70
CA LEU A 63 0.93 15.93 -4.35
C LEU A 63 0.82 14.45 -4.02
N GLU A 64 -0.28 13.79 -4.35
CA GLU A 64 -0.48 12.33 -4.24
C GLU A 64 0.64 11.60 -4.99
N PHE A 65 0.80 11.91 -6.28
CA PHE A 65 1.86 11.36 -7.11
C PHE A 65 3.25 11.53 -6.49
N LEU A 66 3.57 12.72 -5.96
CA LEU A 66 4.86 12.96 -5.33
C LEU A 66 5.01 12.18 -4.02
N GLY A 67 3.96 12.18 -3.20
CA GLY A 67 3.90 11.55 -1.91
C GLY A 67 4.09 10.04 -1.96
N ASP A 68 3.48 9.35 -2.93
CA ASP A 68 3.69 7.92 -3.19
C ASP A 68 5.17 7.60 -3.36
N ARG A 69 5.92 8.38 -4.16
CA ARG A 69 7.35 8.11 -4.38
C ARG A 69 8.21 8.46 -3.17
N VAL A 70 7.87 9.53 -2.45
CA VAL A 70 8.57 9.87 -1.20
C VAL A 70 8.37 8.77 -0.17
N LEU A 71 7.13 8.30 0.02
CA LEU A 71 6.82 7.15 0.87
C LEU A 71 7.58 5.91 0.41
N GLY A 72 7.52 5.59 -0.88
CA GLY A 72 8.20 4.46 -1.48
C GLY A 72 9.69 4.45 -1.19
N LEU A 73 10.38 5.58 -1.38
CA LEU A 73 11.82 5.69 -1.10
C LEU A 73 12.11 5.52 0.40
N VAL A 74 11.41 6.25 1.26
CA VAL A 74 11.66 6.22 2.72
C VAL A 74 11.42 4.82 3.29
N ILE A 75 10.38 4.12 2.85
CA ILE A 75 10.10 2.75 3.28
C ILE A 75 11.18 1.79 2.77
N ALA A 76 11.65 1.94 1.52
CA ALA A 76 12.73 1.12 0.98
C ALA A 76 14.05 1.29 1.76
N GLU A 77 14.45 2.54 2.02
CA GLU A 77 15.61 2.86 2.87
C GLU A 77 15.47 2.21 4.26
N TRP A 78 14.30 2.37 4.87
CA TRP A 78 14.08 1.88 6.23
C TRP A 78 14.05 0.34 6.31
N LEU A 79 13.54 -0.35 5.29
CA LEU A 79 13.58 -1.80 5.20
C LEU A 79 15.03 -2.33 5.08
N LEU A 80 15.88 -1.66 4.29
CA LEU A 80 17.30 -2.01 4.18
C LEU A 80 18.05 -1.83 5.50
N GLU A 81 17.75 -0.76 6.24
CA GLU A 81 18.30 -0.51 7.57
C GLU A 81 17.81 -1.56 8.60
N ARG A 82 16.52 -1.89 8.56
CA ARG A 82 15.88 -2.74 9.57
C ARG A 82 16.15 -4.23 9.35
N PHE A 83 16.27 -4.67 8.10
CA PHE A 83 16.42 -6.06 7.69
C PHE A 83 17.64 -6.27 6.78
N PRO A 84 18.87 -5.97 7.23
CA PRO A 84 20.07 -5.93 6.38
C PRO A 84 20.47 -7.29 5.78
N ASN A 85 19.92 -8.40 6.31
CA ASN A 85 20.22 -9.76 5.87
C ASN A 85 19.12 -10.37 4.98
N GLU A 86 18.02 -9.65 4.75
CA GLU A 86 16.95 -10.13 3.87
C GLU A 86 17.29 -9.97 2.40
N ARG A 87 16.81 -10.91 1.59
CA ARG A 87 16.96 -10.84 0.13
C ARG A 87 16.00 -9.81 -0.46
N GLU A 88 16.38 -9.25 -1.61
CA GLU A 88 15.60 -8.24 -2.34
C GLU A 88 14.12 -8.63 -2.53
N GLY A 89 13.82 -9.87 -2.94
CA GLY A 89 12.44 -10.33 -3.09
C GLY A 89 11.62 -10.35 -1.79
N ALA A 90 12.23 -10.53 -0.61
CA ALA A 90 11.53 -10.42 0.67
C ALA A 90 11.28 -8.95 1.03
N LEU A 91 12.30 -8.10 0.84
CA LEU A 91 12.20 -6.66 1.04
C LEU A 91 11.12 -6.04 0.13
N ALA A 92 11.06 -6.42 -1.15
CA ALA A 92 10.07 -5.95 -2.11
C ALA A 92 8.63 -6.28 -1.66
N LYS A 93 8.42 -7.46 -1.08
CA LYS A 93 7.09 -7.84 -0.56
C LYS A 93 6.70 -7.05 0.69
N ARG A 94 7.64 -6.83 1.61
CA ARG A 94 7.42 -5.97 2.78
C ARG A 94 7.10 -4.54 2.32
N HIS A 95 7.85 -4.04 1.35
CA HIS A 95 7.65 -2.72 0.74
C HIS A 95 6.24 -2.55 0.21
N VAL A 96 5.78 -3.45 -0.68
CA VAL A 96 4.41 -3.44 -1.21
C VAL A 96 3.36 -3.48 -0.08
N SER A 97 3.58 -4.27 0.97
CA SER A 97 2.65 -4.35 2.11
C SER A 97 2.56 -3.05 2.91
N LEU A 98 3.63 -2.26 2.95
CA LEU A 98 3.74 -1.02 3.72
C LEU A 98 3.27 0.20 2.92
N VAL A 99 3.36 0.18 1.59
CA VAL A 99 2.95 1.31 0.74
C VAL A 99 1.58 1.12 0.08
N ARG A 100 0.94 -0.04 0.26
CA ARG A 100 -0.41 -0.27 -0.27
C ARG A 100 -1.48 0.53 0.48
N ARG A 101 -2.63 0.70 -0.21
CA ARG A 101 -3.83 1.41 0.26
C ARG A 101 -4.22 1.08 1.70
N GLU A 102 -4.19 -0.19 2.11
CA GLU A 102 -4.60 -0.58 3.47
C GLU A 102 -3.64 -0.08 4.55
N ALA A 103 -2.36 0.09 4.24
CA ALA A 103 -1.39 0.65 5.18
C ALA A 103 -1.55 2.16 5.29
N LEU A 104 -1.73 2.83 4.16
CA LEU A 104 -2.03 4.27 4.07
C LEU A 104 -3.35 4.62 4.79
N SER A 105 -4.43 3.86 4.55
CA SER A 105 -5.73 4.13 5.17
C SER A 105 -5.71 3.95 6.69
N ARG A 106 -4.88 3.04 7.22
CA ARG A 106 -4.64 2.91 8.67
C ARG A 106 -3.97 4.15 9.25
N VAL A 107 -2.96 4.70 8.56
CA VAL A 107 -2.30 5.94 8.98
C VAL A 107 -3.26 7.11 8.90
N ALA A 108 -3.98 7.25 7.80
CA ALA A 108 -5.01 8.26 7.62
C ALA A 108 -6.08 8.19 8.72
N GLY A 109 -6.52 6.98 9.07
CA GLY A 109 -7.45 6.74 10.17
C GLY A 109 -6.90 7.15 11.54
N ALA A 110 -5.62 6.83 11.82
CA ALA A 110 -4.96 7.23 13.06
C ALA A 110 -4.82 8.76 13.19
N LEU A 111 -4.60 9.46 12.07
CA LEU A 111 -4.60 10.93 12.00
C LEU A 111 -6.01 11.54 11.96
N GLN A 112 -7.05 10.69 11.88
CA GLN A 112 -8.44 11.11 11.68
C GLN A 112 -8.61 11.98 10.42
N LEU A 113 -7.85 11.71 9.36
CA LEU A 113 -7.72 12.57 8.18
C LEU A 113 -9.06 12.90 7.51
N GLY A 114 -10.02 11.99 7.61
CA GLY A 114 -11.38 12.17 7.07
C GLY A 114 -12.13 13.41 7.57
N ARG A 115 -11.82 13.93 8.76
CA ARG A 115 -12.43 15.17 9.27
C ARG A 115 -11.95 16.42 8.53
N TYR A 116 -10.70 16.39 8.06
CA TYR A 116 -10.05 17.51 7.38
C TYR A 116 -10.28 17.52 5.87
N LEU A 117 -10.80 16.44 5.29
CA LEU A 117 -11.06 16.37 3.86
C LEU A 117 -12.11 17.40 3.43
N ARG A 118 -11.77 18.14 2.38
CA ARG A 118 -12.67 19.02 1.65
C ARG A 118 -13.21 18.27 0.43
N LEU A 119 -14.47 17.91 0.51
CA LEU A 119 -15.19 17.08 -0.46
C LEU A 119 -16.42 17.84 -0.96
N SER A 120 -16.87 17.56 -2.19
CA SER A 120 -18.18 18.04 -2.62
C SER A 120 -19.29 17.49 -1.70
N PRO A 121 -20.45 18.18 -1.58
CA PRO A 121 -21.54 17.71 -0.74
C PRO A 121 -21.99 16.28 -1.07
N SER A 122 -22.04 15.93 -2.36
CA SER A 122 -22.39 14.58 -2.83
C SER A 122 -21.37 13.53 -2.40
N GLU A 123 -20.08 13.82 -2.50
CA GLU A 123 -19.00 12.91 -2.09
C GLU A 123 -18.98 12.73 -0.56
N ALA A 124 -19.18 13.82 0.19
CA ALA A 124 -19.27 13.76 1.63
C ALA A 124 -20.47 12.92 2.10
N GLN A 125 -21.65 13.11 1.50
CA GLN A 125 -22.86 12.34 1.79
C GLN A 125 -22.74 10.87 1.37
N GLY A 126 -21.98 10.60 0.30
CA GLY A 126 -21.66 9.25 -0.17
C GLY A 126 -20.67 8.47 0.71
N GLY A 127 -20.23 9.05 1.85
CA GLY A 127 -19.31 8.39 2.77
C GLY A 127 -17.82 8.60 2.44
N GLY A 128 -17.49 9.58 1.59
CA GLY A 128 -16.11 9.84 1.15
C GLY A 128 -15.12 10.08 2.30
N ARG A 129 -15.58 10.68 3.42
CA ARG A 129 -14.76 10.91 4.63
C ARG A 129 -14.27 9.62 5.31
N SER A 130 -14.94 8.50 5.04
CA SER A 130 -14.59 7.16 5.55
C SER A 130 -14.13 6.20 4.45
N ASN A 131 -14.02 6.67 3.20
CA ASN A 131 -13.63 5.84 2.09
C ASN A 131 -12.12 5.58 2.14
N ASN A 132 -11.72 4.30 2.24
CA ASN A 132 -10.32 3.90 2.35
C ASN A 132 -9.46 4.32 1.16
N THR A 133 -10.04 4.44 -0.05
CA THR A 133 -9.29 4.93 -1.22
C THR A 133 -8.98 6.41 -1.06
N ILE A 134 -10.00 7.25 -0.83
CA ILE A 134 -9.81 8.69 -0.64
C ILE A 134 -8.87 8.99 0.54
N LEU A 135 -9.01 8.26 1.64
CA LEU A 135 -8.15 8.42 2.80
C LEU A 135 -6.69 8.05 2.51
N ALA A 136 -6.45 7.01 1.70
CA ALA A 136 -5.10 6.63 1.31
C ALA A 136 -4.47 7.67 0.39
N ASP A 137 -5.20 8.08 -0.65
CA ASP A 137 -4.72 9.09 -1.62
C ASP A 137 -4.43 10.42 -0.91
N ALA A 138 -5.26 10.81 0.06
CA ALA A 138 -5.04 12.02 0.85
C ALA A 138 -3.82 11.89 1.78
N CYS A 139 -3.55 10.69 2.31
CA CYS A 139 -2.35 10.43 3.08
C CYS A 139 -1.09 10.61 2.22
N GLU A 140 -1.09 10.13 0.97
CA GLU A 140 0.00 10.37 0.02
C GLU A 140 0.12 11.87 -0.28
N ALA A 141 -0.98 12.56 -0.56
CA ALA A 141 -0.96 14.00 -0.83
C ALA A 141 -0.39 14.81 0.34
N VAL A 142 -0.72 14.45 1.59
CA VAL A 142 -0.14 15.06 2.80
C VAL A 142 1.37 14.82 2.89
N ILE A 143 1.85 13.61 2.56
CA ILE A 143 3.28 13.31 2.50
C ILE A 143 3.95 14.18 1.41
N GLY A 144 3.33 14.31 0.24
CA GLY A 144 3.81 15.16 -0.84
C GLY A 144 3.92 16.64 -0.43
N ALA A 145 2.89 17.15 0.26
CA ALA A 145 2.88 18.53 0.77
C ALA A 145 3.98 18.76 1.81
N LEU A 146 4.11 17.82 2.76
CA LEU A 146 5.15 17.85 3.78
C LEU A 146 6.54 17.81 3.17
N TYR A 147 6.77 16.96 2.17
CA TYR A 147 8.05 16.87 1.47
C TYR A 147 8.39 18.18 0.75
N LEU A 148 7.43 18.79 0.04
CA LEU A 148 7.70 20.06 -0.64
C LEU A 148 8.03 21.18 0.34
N ASP A 149 7.38 21.22 1.51
CA ASP A 149 7.50 22.31 2.48
C ASP A 149 8.68 22.13 3.44
N GLY A 150 8.81 20.95 4.04
CA GLY A 150 9.83 20.61 5.03
C GLY A 150 11.03 19.83 4.51
N GLY A 151 11.00 19.38 3.25
CA GLY A 151 12.06 18.56 2.65
C GLY A 151 12.04 17.09 3.08
N MET A 152 13.03 16.32 2.60
CA MET A 152 13.11 14.87 2.81
C MET A 152 13.21 14.48 4.29
N ASP A 153 13.93 15.24 5.10
CA ASP A 153 14.12 14.88 6.52
C ASP A 153 12.80 14.94 7.31
N LYS A 154 11.99 15.98 7.07
CA LYS A 154 10.67 16.10 7.72
C LYS A 154 9.69 15.03 7.25
N ALA A 155 9.68 14.75 5.95
CA ALA A 155 8.89 13.64 5.41
C ALA A 155 9.31 12.30 6.02
N ARG A 156 10.62 12.05 6.12
CA ARG A 156 11.17 10.81 6.71
C ARG A 156 10.78 10.65 8.18
N ASP A 157 10.91 11.70 8.98
CA ASP A 157 10.53 11.67 10.41
C ASP A 157 9.05 11.32 10.58
N PHE A 158 8.17 11.98 9.81
CA PHE A 158 6.74 11.71 9.82
C PHE A 158 6.41 10.27 9.40
N ILE A 159 6.95 9.80 8.27
CA ILE A 159 6.69 8.46 7.74
C ILE A 159 7.17 7.39 8.73
N ARG A 160 8.39 7.53 9.28
CA ARG A 160 8.91 6.56 10.26
C ARG A 160 8.06 6.52 11.51
N GLY A 161 7.62 7.68 12.02
CA GLY A 161 6.70 7.75 13.16
C GLY A 161 5.36 7.06 12.88
N ALA A 162 4.73 7.38 11.76
CA ALA A 162 3.40 6.88 11.39
C ALA A 162 3.40 5.38 11.01
N TRP A 163 4.49 4.85 10.46
CA TRP A 163 4.63 3.43 10.07
C TRP A 163 5.33 2.56 11.13
N ALA A 164 5.78 3.10 12.26
CA ALA A 164 6.50 2.35 13.30
C ALA A 164 5.76 1.08 13.75
N GLY A 165 4.45 1.14 13.98
CA GLY A 165 3.67 -0.04 14.37
C GLY A 165 3.42 -1.04 13.22
N GLN A 166 3.65 -0.64 11.97
CA GLN A 166 3.40 -1.45 10.78
C GLN A 166 4.65 -2.15 10.28
N ILE A 167 5.83 -1.53 10.39
CA ILE A 167 7.08 -2.09 9.84
C ILE A 167 7.46 -3.42 10.50
N ASP A 168 7.25 -3.55 11.81
CA ASP A 168 7.52 -4.80 12.53
C ASP A 168 6.45 -5.87 12.27
N ARG A 169 5.22 -5.46 11.92
CA ARG A 169 4.09 -6.36 11.62
C ARG A 169 4.00 -6.77 10.16
N ALA A 170 4.73 -6.10 9.28
CA ALA A 170 4.82 -6.48 7.88
C ALA A 170 5.66 -7.74 7.76
N GLU A 171 5.22 -8.86 8.37
CA GLU A 171 5.78 -10.18 8.16
C GLU A 171 6.03 -10.35 6.66
N PRO A 172 7.18 -10.93 6.26
CA PRO A 172 7.37 -11.26 4.85
C PRO A 172 6.15 -12.10 4.48
N PRO A 173 5.36 -11.72 3.46
CA PRO A 173 4.37 -12.62 2.92
C PRO A 173 5.12 -13.92 2.63
N PRO A 174 4.65 -15.07 3.18
CA PRO A 174 5.36 -16.32 3.06
C PRO A 174 5.78 -16.50 1.61
N LEU A 175 7.04 -16.90 1.39
CA LEU A 175 7.54 -17.05 0.03
C LEU A 175 6.57 -17.96 -0.69
N ASP A 176 5.87 -17.46 -1.73
CA ASP A 176 4.93 -18.31 -2.47
C ASP A 176 5.73 -19.54 -2.88
N SER A 177 5.36 -20.69 -2.34
CA SER A 177 6.24 -21.85 -2.34
C SER A 177 6.52 -22.30 -3.77
N LYS A 178 5.66 -21.92 -4.73
CA LYS A 178 5.89 -22.09 -6.16
C LYS A 178 7.05 -21.24 -6.66
N THR A 179 7.10 -19.95 -6.33
CA THR A 179 8.21 -19.04 -6.67
C THR A 179 9.50 -19.50 -5.99
N ALA A 180 9.45 -19.83 -4.70
CA ALA A 180 10.60 -20.35 -3.96
C ALA A 180 11.21 -21.61 -4.62
N LEU A 181 10.36 -22.52 -5.08
CA LEU A 181 10.79 -23.75 -5.76
C LEU A 181 11.34 -23.46 -7.16
N GLN A 182 10.77 -22.48 -7.88
CA GLN A 182 11.31 -22.03 -9.17
C GLN A 182 12.69 -21.40 -9.03
N GLU A 183 12.86 -20.49 -8.08
CA GLU A 183 14.15 -19.85 -7.78
C GLU A 183 15.19 -20.87 -7.35
N TRP A 184 14.82 -21.83 -6.49
CA TRP A 184 15.70 -22.92 -6.09
C TRP A 184 16.12 -23.77 -7.30
N ALA A 185 15.18 -24.12 -8.19
CA ALA A 185 15.48 -24.92 -9.38
C ALA A 185 16.44 -24.16 -10.32
N GLN A 186 16.17 -22.88 -10.58
CA GLN A 186 17.01 -22.03 -11.42
C GLN A 186 18.42 -21.85 -10.82
N GLY A 187 18.50 -21.55 -9.51
CA GLY A 187 19.77 -21.40 -8.79
C GLY A 187 20.63 -22.67 -8.82
N ASN A 188 20.00 -23.85 -8.87
CA ASN A 188 20.66 -25.14 -9.00
C ASN A 188 20.80 -25.63 -10.45
N LYS A 189 20.57 -24.76 -11.45
CA LYS A 189 20.63 -25.08 -12.89
C LYS A 189 19.76 -26.28 -13.29
N ARG A 190 18.62 -26.44 -12.62
CA ARG A 190 17.62 -27.47 -12.91
C ARG A 190 16.48 -26.90 -13.75
N PRO A 191 15.78 -27.74 -14.54
CA PRO A 191 14.54 -27.34 -15.19
C PRO A 191 13.51 -26.86 -14.17
N LEU A 192 12.63 -25.97 -14.62
CA LEU A 192 11.53 -25.45 -13.80
C LEU A 192 10.60 -26.59 -13.33
N PRO A 193 10.05 -26.51 -12.11
CA PRO A 193 9.09 -27.48 -11.60
C PRO A 193 7.79 -27.45 -12.41
N THR A 194 7.20 -28.62 -12.63
CA THR A 194 5.89 -28.77 -13.30
C THR A 194 4.82 -29.21 -12.30
N TYR A 195 3.58 -28.79 -12.54
CA TYR A 195 2.43 -29.10 -11.70
C TYR A 195 1.39 -29.87 -12.52
N GLU A 196 0.87 -30.95 -11.95
CA GLU A 196 -0.07 -31.86 -12.61
C GLU A 196 -1.27 -32.08 -11.69
N LEU A 197 -2.50 -31.89 -12.21
CA LEU A 197 -3.72 -32.25 -11.50
C LEU A 197 -3.88 -33.77 -11.58
N ILE A 198 -3.79 -34.43 -10.42
CA ILE A 198 -3.93 -35.88 -10.31
C ILE A 198 -5.40 -36.26 -10.14
N GLU A 199 -6.11 -35.50 -9.31
CA GLU A 199 -7.48 -35.84 -8.92
C GLU A 199 -8.26 -34.58 -8.55
N GLN A 200 -9.55 -34.57 -8.88
CA GLN A 200 -10.51 -33.61 -8.37
C GLN A 200 -11.69 -34.40 -7.80
N SER A 201 -11.98 -34.20 -6.52
CA SER A 201 -13.01 -34.91 -5.77
C SER A 201 -13.84 -33.92 -4.93
N GLY A 202 -14.85 -34.41 -4.22
CA GLY A 202 -15.68 -33.60 -3.33
C GLY A 202 -16.91 -32.98 -4.03
N PRO A 203 -17.89 -32.50 -3.25
CA PRO A 203 -19.10 -31.89 -3.78
C PRO A 203 -18.81 -30.54 -4.44
N ALA A 204 -19.71 -30.07 -5.30
CA ALA A 204 -19.50 -28.84 -6.09
C ALA A 204 -19.24 -27.58 -5.23
N HIS A 205 -19.76 -27.56 -3.99
CA HIS A 205 -19.57 -26.46 -3.04
C HIS A 205 -18.33 -26.64 -2.14
N GLU A 206 -17.66 -27.80 -2.18
CA GLU A 206 -16.45 -28.10 -1.39
C GLU A 206 -15.49 -29.00 -2.19
N PRO A 207 -14.95 -28.49 -3.31
CA PRO A 207 -14.06 -29.28 -4.15
C PRO A 207 -12.70 -29.51 -3.47
N VAL A 208 -12.13 -30.69 -3.68
CA VAL A 208 -10.79 -31.06 -3.23
C VAL A 208 -9.94 -31.36 -4.46
N PHE A 209 -8.85 -30.63 -4.63
CA PHE A 209 -7.91 -30.80 -5.72
C PHE A 209 -6.64 -31.46 -5.20
N ARG A 210 -6.19 -32.54 -5.84
CA ARG A 210 -4.90 -33.19 -5.60
C ARG A 210 -3.94 -32.84 -6.74
N ILE A 211 -2.85 -32.16 -6.40
CA ILE A 211 -1.81 -31.74 -7.35
C ILE A 211 -0.51 -32.48 -7.03
N ALA A 212 0.20 -32.93 -8.06
CA ALA A 212 1.60 -33.34 -7.98
C ALA A 212 2.52 -32.22 -8.46
N VAL A 213 3.58 -31.92 -7.69
CA VAL A 213 4.72 -31.13 -8.17
C VAL A 213 5.86 -32.08 -8.56
N ARG A 214 6.45 -31.85 -9.73
CA ARG A 214 7.55 -32.63 -10.27
C ARG A 214 8.75 -31.73 -10.50
N LEU A 215 9.92 -32.21 -10.09
CA LEU A 215 11.21 -31.62 -10.39
C LEU A 215 12.11 -32.71 -10.97
N LYS A 216 12.82 -32.41 -12.07
CA LYS A 216 13.60 -33.42 -12.79
C LYS A 216 14.63 -34.10 -11.87
N GLY A 217 14.56 -35.43 -11.81
CA GLY A 217 15.45 -36.25 -10.99
C GLY A 217 15.05 -36.37 -9.52
N MET A 218 13.79 -36.06 -9.18
CA MET A 218 13.21 -36.28 -7.86
C MET A 218 11.86 -36.97 -7.97
N GLU A 219 11.47 -37.65 -6.89
CA GLU A 219 10.13 -38.21 -6.77
C GLU A 219 9.08 -37.10 -6.71
N PRO A 220 7.92 -37.26 -7.39
CA PRO A 220 6.84 -36.30 -7.33
C PRO A 220 6.29 -36.16 -5.91
N VAL A 221 6.01 -34.92 -5.50
CA VAL A 221 5.36 -34.64 -4.21
C VAL A 221 3.92 -34.22 -4.47
N THR A 222 2.98 -34.84 -3.77
CA THR A 222 1.55 -34.52 -3.93
C THR A 222 0.99 -33.80 -2.71
N ALA A 223 0.09 -32.84 -2.94
CA ALA A 223 -0.71 -32.24 -1.88
C ALA A 223 -2.15 -31.95 -2.32
N THR A 224 -3.02 -31.78 -1.34
CA THR A 224 -4.45 -31.48 -1.54
C THR A 224 -4.84 -30.11 -1.03
N GLY A 225 -5.83 -29.49 -1.66
CA GLY A 225 -6.36 -28.19 -1.26
C GLY A 225 -7.74 -27.88 -1.84
N PRO A 226 -8.44 -26.88 -1.28
CA PRO A 226 -9.78 -26.48 -1.73
C PRO A 226 -9.76 -25.75 -3.09
N SER A 227 -8.58 -25.44 -3.60
CA SER A 227 -8.37 -24.92 -4.95
C SER A 227 -7.05 -25.46 -5.51
N LYS A 228 -6.91 -25.48 -6.84
CA LYS A 228 -5.65 -25.86 -7.50
C LYS A 228 -4.48 -25.04 -6.96
N ARG A 229 -4.65 -23.72 -6.80
CA ARG A 229 -3.61 -22.81 -6.29
C ARG A 229 -3.14 -23.20 -4.88
N VAL A 230 -4.06 -23.56 -3.98
CA VAL A 230 -3.69 -23.97 -2.62
C VAL A 230 -3.00 -25.34 -2.61
N ALA A 231 -3.49 -26.29 -3.41
CA ALA A 231 -2.88 -27.60 -3.54
C ALA A 231 -1.46 -27.52 -4.14
N GLU A 232 -1.25 -26.69 -5.16
CA GLU A 232 0.05 -26.42 -5.75
C GLU A 232 1.05 -25.80 -4.75
N ARG A 233 0.62 -24.80 -3.98
CA ARG A 233 1.47 -24.16 -2.97
C ARG A 233 1.91 -25.16 -1.90
N LYS A 234 0.99 -25.98 -1.39
CA LYS A 234 1.30 -27.03 -0.41
C LYS A 234 2.26 -28.08 -0.98
N ALA A 235 2.07 -28.50 -2.24
CA ALA A 235 2.96 -29.45 -2.89
C ALA A 235 4.38 -28.88 -3.04
N ALA A 236 4.49 -27.61 -3.45
CA ALA A 236 5.76 -26.92 -3.60
C ALA A 236 6.48 -26.72 -2.24
N SER A 237 5.76 -26.33 -1.19
CA SER A 237 6.28 -26.22 0.17
C SER A 237 6.81 -27.56 0.69
N ALA A 238 6.06 -28.65 0.48
CA ALA A 238 6.49 -29.98 0.86
C ALA A 238 7.77 -30.43 0.11
N LEU A 239 7.88 -30.13 -1.19
CA LEU A 239 9.09 -30.44 -1.95
C LEU A 239 10.29 -29.59 -1.50
N LEU A 240 10.10 -28.30 -1.23
CA LEU A 240 11.15 -27.43 -0.68
C LEU A 240 11.67 -27.92 0.67
N ARG A 241 10.78 -28.42 1.55
CA ARG A 241 11.19 -29.06 2.81
C ARG A 241 12.05 -30.30 2.59
N GLN A 242 11.72 -31.15 1.60
CA GLN A 242 12.57 -32.30 1.24
C GLN A 242 13.95 -31.87 0.71
N LEU A 243 14.01 -30.70 0.09
CA LEU A 243 15.25 -30.07 -0.40
C LEU A 243 16.05 -29.36 0.70
N GLY A 244 15.59 -29.39 1.95
CA GLY A 244 16.24 -28.70 3.08
C GLY A 244 16.08 -27.18 3.05
N VAL A 245 15.14 -26.66 2.25
CA VAL A 245 14.81 -25.22 2.23
C VAL A 245 13.68 -24.98 3.21
N GLN A 246 13.91 -24.12 4.19
CA GLN A 246 12.84 -23.64 5.07
C GLN A 246 11.92 -22.70 4.28
N VAL A 247 10.63 -22.99 4.33
CA VAL A 247 9.56 -22.18 3.77
C VAL A 247 8.58 -21.98 4.91
N ASP A 248 8.34 -20.73 5.26
CA ASP A 248 7.28 -20.39 6.21
C ASP A 248 5.94 -20.58 5.49
N ASP A 249 5.08 -21.44 6.02
CA ASP A 249 3.75 -21.79 5.47
C ASP A 249 2.64 -20.83 5.93
#